data_AF-A0A067MZT4-F1
#
_entry.id   AF-A0A067MZT4-F1
#
_cell.length_a   1.000
_cell.length_b   1.000
_cell.length_c   1.000
_cell.angle_alpha   90.00
_cell.angle_beta   90.00
_cell.angle_gamma   90.00
#
_symmetry.space_group_name_H-M   'P 1'
#
loop_
_entity.id
_entity.type
_entity.pdbx_description
1 polymer ?
#
loop_
_entity_poly.entity_id
_entity_poly.type
_entity_poly.pdbx_seq_one_letter_code
_entity_poly.pdbx_strand_id
1 'polypeptide(L)'
;MPASHATSTSRATRSRALTPRPAPLRSARLPPGELEEEEQEEALRLQQAANEELEEQFEAANRELAKYKLKKRKRTAIGPSAVTDVYKLALAAKKFTVTEEPWASEDFFAKDIHQEPDDESLRRLLMVLPDAFLDPKFTQGMQCQRSTTAHRIRYVVGATIFKCDPTDITQAKKRRSTPRWDQLLGLDPASKAYDPLPPVLYTDDSGAGTNEDAEAARLFRSSYITRIGHHARTLSCIFNGPSSITREGKVNTPRVCAKIWGVEELTPGAIAFAAIMVRWVLSPDDIFEPIGRLSGIHYHNDFLAYRDMITDALRKKKKPIHHVLYTHNKAVFPDMFTSLRSKKADDRLAAARKLYDDASEDEDYTYDG
;
A
#
# COMPACT_ATOMS: atom_id res chain seq x y z
N MET A 1 27.28 -21.42 48.41
CA MET A 1 26.24 -21.72 49.41
C MET A 1 24.89 -21.72 48.70
N PRO A 2 24.33 -22.90 48.39
CA PRO A 2 23.10 -23.06 47.63
C PRO A 2 21.89 -23.26 48.56
N ALA A 3 20.67 -22.94 48.11
CA ALA A 3 19.45 -23.43 48.73
C ALA A 3 18.36 -23.65 47.68
N SER A 4 18.22 -24.91 47.31
CA SER A 4 17.11 -25.52 46.61
C SER A 4 15.88 -25.60 47.52
N HIS A 5 14.69 -25.30 47.00
CA HIS A 5 13.44 -25.75 47.61
C HIS A 5 12.63 -26.58 46.62
N ALA A 6 12.62 -27.88 46.86
CA ALA A 6 11.69 -28.85 46.31
C ALA A 6 10.49 -28.98 47.25
N THR A 7 9.27 -28.95 46.71
CA THR A 7 8.05 -29.23 47.46
C THR A 7 7.56 -30.64 47.13
N SER A 8 7.63 -31.47 48.17
CA SER A 8 7.09 -32.82 48.30
C SER A 8 5.59 -32.76 48.63
N THR A 9 4.78 -33.59 47.97
CA THR A 9 3.44 -33.94 48.46
C THR A 9 3.16 -35.44 48.28
N SER A 10 3.47 -36.16 49.36
CA SER A 10 2.55 -37.04 50.11
C SER A 10 1.69 -38.06 49.33
N ARG A 11 2.21 -39.28 49.36
CA ARG A 11 1.61 -40.59 49.12
C ARG A 11 0.50 -40.90 50.15
N ALA A 12 -0.73 -41.13 49.70
CA ALA A 12 -1.81 -41.71 50.51
C ALA A 12 -2.07 -43.15 50.08
N THR A 13 -1.61 -44.09 50.91
CA THR A 13 -1.98 -45.51 50.88
C THR A 13 -3.43 -45.68 51.33
N ARG A 14 -4.29 -46.26 50.49
CA ARG A 14 -5.56 -46.84 50.95
C ARG A 14 -5.59 -48.35 50.72
N SER A 15 -5.90 -49.00 51.83
CA SER A 15 -5.97 -50.43 52.06
C SER A 15 -6.97 -51.13 51.14
N ARG A 16 -6.57 -52.35 50.75
CA ARG A 16 -7.21 -53.28 49.84
C ARG A 16 -8.26 -54.10 50.60
N ALA A 17 -9.54 -53.91 50.29
CA ALA A 17 -10.61 -54.84 50.67
C ALA A 17 -10.75 -55.89 49.57
N LEU A 18 -10.51 -57.15 49.91
CA LEU A 18 -10.71 -58.33 49.07
C LEU A 18 -12.21 -58.63 48.99
N THR A 19 -12.82 -58.44 47.81
CA THR A 19 -14.13 -59.03 47.48
C THR A 19 -13.93 -60.35 46.72
N PRO A 20 -14.82 -61.33 46.91
CA PRO A 20 -14.67 -62.67 46.36
C PRO A 20 -14.82 -62.69 44.84
N ARG A 21 -13.92 -63.43 44.20
CA ARG A 21 -13.84 -63.66 42.76
C ARG A 21 -15.09 -64.41 42.28
N PRO A 22 -15.93 -63.84 41.39
CA PRO A 22 -16.99 -64.60 40.75
C PRO A 22 -16.38 -65.66 39.82
N ALA A 23 -16.99 -66.85 39.83
CA ALA A 23 -16.61 -67.96 38.96
C ALA A 23 -16.61 -67.53 37.48
N PRO A 24 -15.68 -68.01 36.65
CA PRO A 24 -15.66 -67.68 35.25
C PRO A 24 -16.91 -68.28 34.59
N LEU A 25 -17.85 -67.42 34.21
CA LEU A 25 -18.89 -67.78 33.26
C LEU A 25 -18.17 -68.18 31.97
N ARG A 26 -18.37 -69.43 31.55
CA ARG A 26 -18.01 -69.92 30.22
C ARG A 26 -18.65 -68.98 29.19
N SER A 27 -17.87 -68.03 28.66
CA SER A 27 -18.27 -67.31 27.46
C SER A 27 -18.20 -68.30 26.30
N ALA A 28 -19.34 -68.45 25.62
CA ALA A 28 -19.37 -69.04 24.31
C ALA A 28 -18.39 -68.26 23.43
N ARG A 29 -17.37 -68.93 22.90
CA ARG A 29 -16.47 -68.35 21.90
C ARG A 29 -17.31 -68.03 20.68
N LEU A 30 -17.60 -66.75 20.49
CA LEU A 30 -18.01 -66.22 19.19
C LEU A 30 -16.79 -66.18 18.26
N PRO A 31 -17.00 -66.33 16.94
CA PRO A 31 -15.93 -66.51 15.98
C PRO A 31 -15.01 -65.26 15.87
N PRO A 32 -13.70 -65.43 15.57
CA PRO A 32 -12.68 -64.37 15.71
C PRO A 32 -12.79 -63.17 14.75
N GLY A 33 -13.82 -63.09 13.90
CA GLY A 33 -13.98 -62.01 12.91
C GLY A 33 -15.02 -60.95 13.27
N GLU A 34 -16.01 -61.28 14.11
CA GLU A 34 -17.15 -60.37 14.37
C GLU A 34 -16.80 -59.27 15.40
N LEU A 35 -15.85 -59.53 16.31
CA LEU A 35 -15.42 -58.55 17.32
C LEU A 35 -14.57 -57.41 16.74
N GLU A 36 -13.77 -57.67 15.71
CA GLU A 36 -12.95 -56.63 15.07
C GLU A 36 -13.80 -55.68 14.21
N GLU A 37 -14.89 -56.17 13.62
CA GLU A 37 -15.85 -55.34 12.88
C GLU A 37 -16.65 -54.43 13.83
N GLU A 38 -17.11 -54.96 14.97
CA GLU A 38 -17.85 -54.18 15.97
C GLU A 38 -16.99 -53.06 16.60
N GLU A 39 -15.71 -53.35 16.90
CA GLU A 39 -14.75 -52.34 17.38
C GLU A 39 -14.45 -51.26 16.32
N GLN A 40 -14.39 -51.63 15.04
CA GLN A 40 -14.20 -50.69 13.93
C GLN A 40 -15.42 -49.79 13.72
N GLU A 41 -16.63 -50.35 13.81
CA GLU A 41 -17.87 -49.58 13.72
C GLU A 41 -18.01 -48.60 14.89
N GLU A 42 -17.66 -49.02 16.11
CA GLU A 42 -17.68 -48.14 17.29
C GLU A 42 -16.67 -46.99 17.15
N ALA A 43 -15.45 -47.29 16.67
CA ALA A 43 -14.43 -46.27 16.41
C ALA A 43 -14.88 -45.26 15.33
N LEU A 44 -15.55 -45.72 14.27
CA LEU A 44 -16.09 -44.86 13.22
C LEU A 44 -17.19 -43.95 13.76
N ARG A 45 -18.08 -44.46 14.61
CA ARG A 45 -19.15 -43.66 15.24
C ARG A 45 -18.59 -42.60 16.18
N LEU A 46 -17.57 -42.93 16.97
CA LEU A 46 -16.88 -41.95 17.83
C LEU A 46 -16.20 -40.86 17.00
N GLN A 47 -15.59 -41.22 15.88
CA GLN A 47 -14.98 -40.25 14.97
C GLN A 47 -16.02 -39.33 14.31
N GLN A 48 -17.17 -39.87 13.92
CA GLN A 48 -18.27 -39.08 13.36
C GLN A 48 -18.83 -38.09 14.39
N ALA A 49 -19.07 -38.54 15.63
CA ALA A 49 -19.53 -37.68 16.71
C ALA A 49 -18.53 -36.54 17.02
N ALA A 50 -17.23 -36.83 17.02
CA ALA A 50 -16.19 -35.81 17.21
C ALA A 50 -16.15 -34.78 16.06
N ASN A 51 -16.41 -35.21 14.82
CA ASN A 51 -16.48 -34.29 13.68
C ASN A 51 -17.72 -33.40 13.74
N GLU A 52 -18.88 -33.95 14.13
CA GLU A 52 -20.11 -33.18 14.33
C GLU A 52 -19.92 -32.09 15.40
N GLU A 53 -19.28 -32.42 16.53
CA GLU A 53 -18.97 -31.43 17.57
C GLU A 53 -18.05 -30.33 17.05
N LEU A 54 -17.05 -30.67 16.22
CA LEU A 54 -16.14 -29.70 15.63
C LEU A 54 -16.84 -28.76 14.66
N GLU A 55 -17.78 -29.28 13.85
CA GLU A 55 -18.61 -28.47 12.95
C GLU A 55 -19.50 -27.49 13.73
N GLU A 56 -20.14 -27.94 14.80
CA GLU A 56 -20.93 -27.06 15.68
C GLU A 56 -20.08 -25.94 16.29
N GLN A 57 -18.86 -26.26 16.75
CA GLN A 57 -17.92 -25.26 17.27
C GLN A 57 -17.52 -24.24 16.18
N PHE A 58 -17.29 -24.71 14.95
CA PHE A 58 -16.94 -23.86 13.82
C PHE A 58 -18.11 -22.92 13.44
N GLU A 59 -19.34 -23.42 13.43
CA GLU A 59 -20.53 -22.60 13.19
C GLU A 59 -20.78 -21.57 14.30
N ALA A 60 -20.57 -21.95 15.56
CA ALA A 60 -20.68 -21.04 16.70
C ALA A 60 -19.65 -19.90 16.59
N ALA A 61 -18.40 -20.22 16.27
CA ALA A 61 -17.35 -19.23 16.04
C ALA A 61 -17.68 -18.29 14.87
N ASN A 62 -18.22 -18.82 13.77
CA ASN A 62 -18.65 -18.02 12.62
C ASN A 62 -19.83 -17.09 12.96
N ARG A 63 -20.78 -17.56 13.77
CA ARG A 63 -21.90 -16.74 14.28
C ARG A 63 -21.39 -15.59 15.16
N GLU A 64 -20.45 -15.85 16.06
CA GLU A 64 -19.81 -14.81 16.87
C GLU A 64 -19.02 -13.80 16.01
N LEU A 65 -18.27 -14.29 15.03
CA LEU A 65 -17.56 -13.43 14.07
C LEU A 65 -18.53 -12.53 13.30
N ALA A 66 -19.69 -13.05 12.89
CA ALA A 66 -20.74 -12.29 12.22
C ALA A 66 -21.34 -11.21 13.14
N LYS A 67 -21.63 -11.52 14.41
CA LYS A 67 -22.08 -10.54 15.41
C LYS A 67 -21.04 -9.44 15.63
N TYR A 68 -19.76 -9.79 15.70
CA TYR A 68 -18.67 -8.83 15.85
C TYR A 68 -18.56 -7.91 14.63
N LYS A 69 -18.68 -8.45 13.41
CA LYS A 69 -18.73 -7.68 12.16
C LYS A 69 -19.94 -6.73 12.12
N LEU A 70 -21.10 -7.15 12.64
CA LEU A 70 -22.28 -6.29 12.74
C LEU A 70 -22.10 -5.15 13.75
N LYS A 71 -21.54 -5.44 14.92
CA LYS A 71 -21.19 -4.41 15.93
C LYS A 71 -20.22 -3.38 15.36
N LYS A 72 -19.24 -3.79 14.56
CA LYS A 72 -18.27 -2.88 13.91
C LYS A 72 -18.92 -1.98 12.84
N ARG A 73 -20.08 -2.37 12.28
CA ARG A 73 -20.87 -1.56 11.32
C ARG A 73 -21.72 -0.49 12.00
N LYS A 74 -22.04 -0.62 13.29
CA LYS A 74 -22.63 0.45 14.11
C LYS A 74 -21.57 1.45 14.61
N ARG A 75 -20.66 1.89 13.73
CA ARG A 75 -20.06 3.21 13.95
C ARG A 75 -21.21 4.19 13.80
N THR A 76 -21.57 4.84 14.91
CA THR A 76 -22.43 6.02 14.90
C THR A 76 -22.06 6.83 13.67
N ALA A 77 -23.04 7.04 12.78
CA ALA A 77 -22.88 8.00 11.72
C ALA A 77 -22.54 9.31 12.43
N ILE A 78 -21.26 9.66 12.42
CA ILE A 78 -20.82 10.99 12.79
C ILE A 78 -21.45 11.86 11.70
N GLY A 79 -22.64 12.36 12.00
CA GLY A 79 -23.28 13.40 11.21
C GLY A 79 -22.35 14.62 11.15
N PRO A 80 -22.53 15.51 10.18
CA PRO A 80 -21.65 16.65 9.94
C PRO A 80 -21.72 17.76 11.01
N SER A 81 -22.22 17.50 12.22
CA SER A 81 -22.07 18.44 13.33
C SER A 81 -20.62 18.41 13.82
N ALA A 82 -20.05 19.59 14.11
CA ALA A 82 -18.67 19.78 14.55
C ALA A 82 -17.61 19.05 13.68
N VAL A 83 -17.31 19.63 12.50
CA VAL A 83 -16.00 19.47 11.86
C VAL A 83 -14.96 20.11 12.79
N THR A 84 -14.51 19.36 13.79
CA THR A 84 -13.45 19.81 14.69
C THR A 84 -12.19 20.08 13.88
N ASP A 85 -11.45 21.13 14.24
CA ASP A 85 -10.20 21.50 13.55
C ASP A 85 -9.21 20.32 13.48
N VAL A 86 -9.31 19.39 14.44
CA VAL A 86 -8.58 18.11 14.46
C VAL A 86 -8.83 17.25 13.22
N TYR A 87 -10.08 17.15 12.74
CA TYR A 87 -10.38 16.36 11.54
C TYR A 87 -9.82 17.03 10.28
N LYS A 88 -9.96 18.36 10.16
CA LYS A 88 -9.38 19.13 9.06
C LYS A 88 -7.87 19.02 9.04
N LEU A 89 -7.23 19.13 10.21
CA LEU A 89 -5.79 18.98 10.39
C LEU A 89 -5.32 17.58 9.97
N ALA A 90 -5.99 16.52 10.43
CA ALA A 90 -5.66 15.16 10.03
C ALA A 90 -5.84 14.93 8.53
N LEU A 91 -6.83 15.58 7.91
CA LEU A 91 -7.07 15.49 6.48
C LEU A 91 -6.01 16.25 5.67
N ALA A 92 -5.63 17.43 6.12
CA ALA A 92 -4.54 18.22 5.55
C ALA A 92 -3.21 17.48 5.66
N ALA A 93 -2.92 16.86 6.81
CA ALA A 93 -1.74 16.01 7.01
C ALA A 93 -1.66 14.88 5.99
N LYS A 94 -2.79 14.19 5.77
CA LYS A 94 -2.89 13.11 4.78
C LYS A 94 -2.68 13.62 3.36
N LYS A 95 -3.26 14.76 3.00
CA LYS A 95 -3.05 15.40 1.69
C LYS A 95 -1.58 15.76 1.51
N PHE A 96 -1.00 16.49 2.46
CA PHE A 96 0.38 16.96 2.45
C PHE A 96 1.38 15.81 2.28
N THR A 97 1.17 14.70 3.00
CA THR A 97 1.99 13.48 2.88
C THR A 97 2.12 12.97 1.44
N VAL A 98 1.05 13.10 0.66
CA VAL A 98 0.99 12.60 -0.71
C VAL A 98 1.43 13.67 -1.71
N THR A 99 1.02 14.93 -1.52
CA THR A 99 1.17 15.96 -2.55
C THR A 99 2.41 16.81 -2.42
N GLU A 100 3.00 16.92 -1.23
CA GLU A 100 4.11 17.86 -0.94
C GLU A 100 5.32 17.15 -0.35
N GLU A 101 5.16 16.47 0.79
CA GLU A 101 6.27 15.83 1.49
C GLU A 101 5.83 14.67 2.40
N PRO A 102 6.37 13.46 2.20
CA PRO A 102 5.96 12.29 2.95
C PRO A 102 6.46 12.24 4.38
N TRP A 103 7.58 12.89 4.71
CA TRP A 103 8.09 12.98 6.07
C TRP A 103 8.46 14.43 6.38
N ALA A 104 7.93 15.00 7.46
CA ALA A 104 8.35 16.30 7.94
C ALA A 104 9.42 16.13 9.04
N SER A 105 10.49 16.92 9.01
CA SER A 105 11.46 16.98 10.11
C SER A 105 10.87 17.73 11.30
N GLU A 106 11.45 17.54 12.49
CA GLU A 106 11.07 18.36 13.65
C GLU A 106 11.41 19.85 13.40
N ASP A 107 12.54 20.09 12.74
CA ASP A 107 12.99 21.43 12.33
C ASP A 107 12.02 22.11 11.36
N PHE A 108 11.32 21.34 10.52
CA PHE A 108 10.35 21.88 9.58
C PHE A 108 9.22 22.65 10.28
N PHE A 109 8.81 22.20 11.48
CA PHE A 109 7.81 22.91 12.28
C PHE A 109 8.41 23.93 13.26
N ALA A 110 9.71 23.83 13.54
CA ALA A 110 10.42 24.76 14.43
C ALA A 110 10.85 26.07 13.73
N LYS A 111 10.77 26.15 12.39
CA LYS A 111 11.01 27.39 11.64
C LYS A 111 9.99 28.45 12.09
N ASP A 112 10.50 29.54 12.65
CA ASP A 112 9.70 30.63 13.21
C ASP A 112 8.76 31.20 12.14
N ILE A 113 7.45 31.11 12.36
CA ILE A 113 6.40 31.54 11.41
C ILE A 113 6.54 33.03 11.06
N HIS A 114 7.24 33.80 11.91
CA HIS A 114 7.47 35.23 11.74
C HIS A 114 8.67 35.58 10.86
N GLN A 115 9.53 34.62 10.48
CA GLN A 115 10.48 34.81 9.40
C GLN A 115 9.78 34.39 8.10
N GLU A 116 9.77 35.27 7.08
CA GLU A 116 9.28 34.88 5.76
C GLU A 116 9.95 33.56 5.37
N PRO A 117 9.20 32.45 5.21
CA PRO A 117 9.84 31.18 5.00
C PRO A 117 10.48 31.23 3.61
N ASP A 118 11.80 31.13 3.50
CA ASP A 118 12.47 30.89 2.22
C ASP A 118 12.09 29.52 1.61
N ASP A 119 11.41 28.68 2.40
CA ASP A 119 10.94 27.36 2.03
C ASP A 119 9.52 27.40 1.44
N GLU A 120 9.44 27.29 0.11
CA GLU A 120 8.21 27.24 -0.68
C GLU A 120 7.24 26.14 -0.23
N SER A 121 7.75 24.99 0.26
CA SER A 121 6.90 23.88 0.73
C SER A 121 6.19 24.26 2.03
N LEU A 122 6.91 24.95 2.93
CA LEU A 122 6.35 25.48 4.18
C LEU A 122 5.32 26.58 3.90
N ARG A 123 5.58 27.50 2.95
CA ARG A 123 4.58 28.51 2.52
C ARG A 123 3.28 27.86 2.05
N ARG A 124 3.35 26.84 1.18
CA ARG A 124 2.16 26.12 0.69
C ARG A 124 1.40 25.40 1.79
N LEU A 125 2.12 24.80 2.75
CA LEU A 125 1.51 24.17 3.91
C LEU A 125 0.78 25.21 4.78
N LEU A 126 1.43 26.33 5.11
CA LEU A 126 0.89 27.40 5.93
C LEU A 126 -0.37 28.04 5.31
N MET A 127 -0.47 28.11 3.98
CA MET A 127 -1.69 28.58 3.30
C MET A 127 -2.92 27.68 3.52
N VAL A 128 -2.72 26.40 3.83
CA VAL A 128 -3.80 25.40 3.86
C VAL A 128 -4.38 25.23 5.27
N LEU A 129 -3.83 25.92 6.27
CA LEU A 129 -3.91 25.45 7.64
C LEU A 129 -4.13 26.55 8.68
N PRO A 130 -4.52 26.17 9.91
CA PRO A 130 -4.63 27.10 11.03
C PRO A 130 -3.25 27.36 11.68
N ASP A 131 -3.03 28.55 12.25
CA ASP A 131 -1.75 29.00 12.83
C ASP A 131 -1.14 28.11 13.94
N ALA A 132 -1.86 27.11 14.47
CA ALA A 132 -1.42 26.27 15.58
C ALA A 132 -0.56 25.06 15.13
N PHE A 133 0.54 25.31 14.41
CA PHE A 133 1.21 24.28 13.58
C PHE A 133 2.24 23.34 14.22
N LEU A 134 2.11 23.11 15.52
CA LEU A 134 2.94 22.17 16.28
C LEU A 134 2.10 21.06 16.94
N ASP A 135 0.95 20.68 16.36
CA ASP A 135 0.10 19.62 16.94
C ASP A 135 0.65 18.23 16.53
N PRO A 136 1.02 17.35 17.50
CA PRO A 136 1.41 15.95 17.26
C PRO A 136 0.42 15.17 16.38
N LYS A 137 -0.86 15.59 16.32
CA LYS A 137 -1.88 15.02 15.45
C LYS A 137 -1.60 15.19 13.97
N PHE A 138 -0.88 16.24 13.55
CA PHE A 138 -0.48 16.40 12.15
C PHE A 138 0.50 15.29 11.75
N THR A 139 1.60 15.14 12.50
CA THR A 139 2.57 14.06 12.30
C THR A 139 1.92 12.68 12.39
N GLN A 140 0.99 12.48 13.34
CA GLN A 140 0.19 11.25 13.41
C GLN A 140 -0.65 11.02 12.15
N GLY A 141 -1.28 12.08 11.63
CA GLY A 141 -2.04 12.05 10.37
C GLY A 141 -1.17 11.64 9.19
N MET A 142 0.05 12.18 9.09
CA MET A 142 1.01 11.82 8.06
C MET A 142 1.45 10.35 8.16
N GLN A 143 1.85 9.91 9.36
CA GLN A 143 2.25 8.51 9.60
C GLN A 143 1.11 7.54 9.28
N CYS A 144 -0.12 7.89 9.68
CA CYS A 144 -1.31 7.11 9.37
C CYS A 144 -1.54 7.00 7.86
N GLN A 145 -1.33 8.08 7.11
CA GLN A 145 -1.42 8.07 5.65
C GLN A 145 -0.37 7.16 5.02
N ARG A 146 0.90 7.31 5.40
CA ARG A 146 2.01 6.48 4.90
C ARG A 146 1.74 5.00 5.16
N SER A 147 1.49 4.62 6.40
CA SER A 147 1.23 3.23 6.80
C SER A 147 0.03 2.62 6.08
N THR A 148 -1.09 3.36 6.01
CA THR A 148 -2.30 2.90 5.30
C THR A 148 -2.02 2.70 3.81
N THR A 149 -1.27 3.61 3.19
CA THR A 149 -0.98 3.60 1.76
C THR A 149 -0.01 2.47 1.41
N ALA A 150 1.06 2.34 2.17
CA ALA A 150 2.02 1.23 2.11
C ALA A 150 1.31 -0.13 2.22
N HIS A 151 0.40 -0.28 3.20
CA HIS A 151 -0.38 -1.50 3.36
C HIS A 151 -1.26 -1.80 2.14
N ARG A 152 -2.01 -0.80 1.67
CA ARG A 152 -2.89 -0.94 0.49
C ARG A 152 -2.11 -1.34 -0.75
N ILE A 153 -1.03 -0.64 -1.06
CA ILE A 153 -0.26 -0.89 -2.27
C ILE A 153 0.41 -2.25 -2.20
N ARG A 154 1.13 -2.57 -1.12
CA ARG A 154 1.89 -3.84 -1.06
C ARG A 154 0.99 -5.07 -0.88
N TYR A 155 0.11 -5.04 0.10
CA TYR A 155 -0.62 -6.25 0.53
C TYR A 155 -1.98 -6.44 -0.14
N VAL A 156 -2.60 -5.38 -0.67
CA VAL A 156 -3.93 -5.47 -1.27
C VAL A 156 -3.87 -5.50 -2.79
N VAL A 157 -3.06 -4.63 -3.40
CA VAL A 157 -3.04 -4.48 -4.87
C VAL A 157 -1.69 -4.79 -5.52
N GLY A 158 -0.65 -5.08 -4.74
CA GLY A 158 0.73 -5.20 -5.24
C GLY A 158 0.85 -6.27 -6.31
N ALA A 159 0.35 -7.47 -6.05
CA ALA A 159 0.30 -8.55 -7.03
C ALA A 159 -0.41 -8.17 -8.33
N THR A 160 -1.52 -7.42 -8.25
CA THR A 160 -2.25 -6.94 -9.44
C THR A 160 -1.50 -5.83 -10.18
N ILE A 161 -0.80 -4.95 -9.47
CA ILE A 161 0.02 -3.89 -10.07
C ILE A 161 1.18 -4.52 -10.82
N PHE A 162 1.93 -5.43 -10.18
CA PHE A 162 3.18 -5.98 -10.71
C PHE A 162 3.03 -7.31 -11.47
N LYS A 163 1.80 -7.82 -11.57
CA LYS A 163 1.44 -9.08 -12.25
C LYS A 163 2.33 -10.24 -11.75
N CYS A 164 2.32 -10.47 -10.45
CA CYS A 164 3.09 -11.53 -9.79
C CYS A 164 2.25 -12.26 -8.74
N ASP A 165 2.81 -13.31 -8.14
CA ASP A 165 2.17 -13.98 -7.03
C ASP A 165 2.12 -13.05 -5.79
N PRO A 166 1.02 -13.05 -5.01
CA PRO A 166 0.95 -12.25 -3.78
C PRO A 166 2.07 -12.52 -2.78
N THR A 167 2.58 -13.76 -2.70
CA THR A 167 3.67 -14.10 -1.80
C THR A 167 5.00 -13.48 -2.21
N ASP A 168 5.22 -13.24 -3.50
CA ASP A 168 6.44 -12.62 -4.03
C ASP A 168 6.63 -11.18 -3.55
N ILE A 169 5.52 -10.45 -3.31
CA ILE A 169 5.54 -9.06 -2.86
C ILE A 169 5.29 -8.92 -1.36
N THR A 170 4.54 -9.82 -0.73
CA THR A 170 4.21 -9.67 0.69
C THR A 170 5.31 -10.15 1.62
N GLN A 171 6.16 -11.10 1.20
CA GLN A 171 7.23 -11.66 2.04
C GLN A 171 8.59 -11.03 1.73
N ALA A 172 9.24 -10.44 2.74
CA ALA A 172 10.57 -9.82 2.61
C ALA A 172 11.63 -10.76 2.03
N LYS A 173 11.64 -12.01 2.50
CA LYS A 173 12.58 -13.04 2.05
C LYS A 173 12.42 -13.33 0.55
N LYS A 174 11.17 -13.39 0.06
CA LYS A 174 10.87 -13.60 -1.35
C LYS A 174 11.29 -12.40 -2.18
N ARG A 175 10.94 -11.18 -1.74
CA ARG A 175 11.37 -9.93 -2.41
C ARG A 175 12.89 -9.90 -2.60
N ARG A 176 13.65 -10.22 -1.54
CA ARG A 176 15.12 -10.27 -1.56
C ARG A 176 15.70 -11.38 -2.44
N SER A 177 14.98 -12.50 -2.61
CA SER A 177 15.48 -13.65 -3.38
C SER A 177 15.10 -13.61 -4.85
N THR A 178 14.22 -12.69 -5.27
CA THR A 178 13.67 -12.64 -6.62
C THR A 178 14.51 -11.67 -7.48
N PRO A 179 15.35 -12.16 -8.41
CA PRO A 179 16.28 -11.32 -9.17
C PRO A 179 15.59 -10.24 -10.02
N ARG A 180 14.36 -10.51 -10.46
CA ARG A 180 13.55 -9.54 -11.21
C ARG A 180 13.34 -8.24 -10.43
N TRP A 181 13.19 -8.29 -9.11
CA TRP A 181 13.00 -7.08 -8.30
C TRP A 181 14.28 -6.28 -8.17
N ASP A 182 15.41 -6.94 -7.98
CA ASP A 182 16.71 -6.28 -7.96
C ASP A 182 17.03 -5.62 -9.31
N GLN A 183 16.72 -6.28 -10.42
CA GLN A 183 16.86 -5.70 -11.76
C GLN A 183 15.96 -4.46 -11.93
N LEU A 184 14.69 -4.55 -11.52
CA LEU A 184 13.75 -3.43 -11.62
C LEU A 184 14.13 -2.26 -10.69
N LEU A 185 14.76 -2.54 -9.56
CA LEU A 185 15.28 -1.55 -8.61
C LEU A 185 16.69 -1.04 -8.97
N GLY A 186 17.29 -1.53 -10.05
CA GLY A 186 18.63 -1.10 -10.46
C GLY A 186 19.70 -1.44 -9.42
N LEU A 187 19.65 -2.63 -8.81
CA LEU A 187 20.72 -3.07 -7.91
C LEU A 187 22.01 -3.28 -8.71
N ASP A 188 23.04 -2.50 -8.38
CA ASP A 188 24.38 -2.74 -8.90
C ASP A 188 25.04 -3.90 -8.12
N PRO A 189 25.40 -5.01 -8.77
CA PRO A 189 26.03 -6.15 -8.10
C PRO A 189 27.40 -5.83 -7.50
N ALA A 190 28.12 -4.81 -8.02
CA ALA A 190 29.44 -4.44 -7.54
C ALA A 190 29.37 -3.63 -6.25
N SER A 191 28.63 -2.52 -6.24
CA SER A 191 28.47 -1.67 -5.06
C SER A 191 27.43 -2.19 -4.06
N LYS A 192 26.54 -3.10 -4.48
CA LYS A 192 25.32 -3.50 -3.75
C LYS A 192 24.41 -2.32 -3.41
N ALA A 193 24.54 -1.22 -4.15
CA ALA A 193 23.68 -0.05 -4.02
C ALA A 193 22.57 -0.10 -5.08
N TYR A 194 21.43 0.48 -4.74
CA TYR A 194 20.31 0.63 -5.66
C TYR A 194 20.40 1.97 -6.38
N ASP A 195 20.13 1.97 -7.69
CA ASP A 195 20.07 3.18 -8.49
C ASP A 195 18.97 4.13 -7.97
N PRO A 196 19.28 5.43 -7.75
CA PRO A 196 18.27 6.45 -7.49
C PRO A 196 17.23 6.59 -8.60
N LEU A 197 17.56 6.32 -9.87
CA LEU A 197 16.64 6.34 -11.01
C LEU A 197 16.51 4.93 -11.61
N PRO A 198 15.85 3.99 -10.93
CA PRO A 198 15.87 2.59 -11.34
C PRO A 198 14.94 2.30 -12.52
N PRO A 199 15.16 1.19 -13.26
CA PRO A 199 14.37 0.80 -14.43
C PRO A 199 12.86 0.76 -14.21
N VAL A 200 12.39 0.45 -13.00
CA VAL A 200 10.95 0.44 -12.66
C VAL A 200 10.26 1.79 -12.88
N LEU A 201 11.00 2.91 -12.96
CA LEU A 201 10.44 4.23 -13.26
C LEU A 201 10.23 4.50 -14.75
N TYR A 202 10.85 3.70 -15.63
CA TYR A 202 10.90 3.93 -17.07
C TYR A 202 10.02 2.95 -17.86
N THR A 203 9.62 3.35 -19.06
CA THR A 203 8.90 2.51 -20.02
C THR A 203 9.76 1.38 -20.59
N ASP A 204 9.21 0.16 -20.70
CA ASP A 204 9.78 -1.06 -21.30
C ASP A 204 10.03 -0.96 -22.83
N ASP A 205 9.79 0.23 -23.43
CA ASP A 205 10.12 0.53 -24.82
C ASP A 205 11.64 0.76 -24.93
N SER A 206 12.32 -0.37 -25.00
CA SER A 206 13.76 -0.54 -25.23
C SER A 206 14.25 0.22 -26.46
N GLY A 207 14.91 1.33 -26.19
CA GLY A 207 15.80 1.99 -27.14
C GLY A 207 16.62 3.01 -26.38
N ALA A 208 17.75 2.60 -25.80
CA ALA A 208 18.69 3.52 -25.14
C ALA A 208 19.15 4.59 -26.14
N GLY A 209 18.46 5.73 -26.15
CA GLY A 209 18.89 6.93 -26.86
C GLY A 209 19.73 7.71 -25.86
N THR A 210 20.98 7.96 -26.21
CA THR A 210 22.01 8.59 -25.36
C THR A 210 21.78 10.08 -25.09
N ASN A 211 20.54 10.57 -25.24
CA ASN A 211 20.23 11.99 -25.10
C ASN A 211 19.42 12.21 -23.81
N GLU A 212 19.88 13.12 -22.94
CA GLU A 212 19.29 13.43 -21.64
C GLU A 212 17.80 13.79 -21.74
N ASP A 213 17.38 14.45 -22.83
CA ASP A 213 15.98 14.81 -23.04
C ASP A 213 15.10 13.62 -23.42
N ALA A 214 15.64 12.60 -24.10
CA ALA A 214 14.94 11.36 -24.40
C ALA A 214 14.76 10.49 -23.14
N GLU A 215 15.71 10.54 -22.20
CA GLU A 215 15.62 9.86 -20.92
C GLU A 215 14.62 10.54 -19.98
N ALA A 216 14.67 11.86 -19.87
CA ALA A 216 13.67 12.66 -19.15
C ALA A 216 12.25 12.46 -19.72
N ALA A 217 12.14 12.16 -21.02
CA ALA A 217 10.87 11.86 -21.64
C ALA A 217 10.24 10.52 -21.23
N ARG A 218 11.04 9.60 -20.71
CA ARG A 218 10.61 8.25 -20.31
C ARG A 218 10.44 8.09 -18.80
N LEU A 219 11.07 8.97 -18.04
CA LEU A 219 11.00 8.95 -16.59
C LEU A 219 9.55 9.12 -16.10
N PHE A 220 9.16 8.33 -15.10
CA PHE A 220 7.81 8.22 -14.54
C PHE A 220 6.74 7.71 -15.51
N ARG A 221 7.12 7.15 -16.67
CA ARG A 221 6.17 6.59 -17.65
C ARG A 221 6.02 5.07 -17.60
N SER A 222 6.63 4.38 -16.63
CA SER A 222 6.74 2.92 -16.56
C SER A 222 5.61 2.13 -17.29
N SER A 223 5.92 1.52 -18.42
CA SER A 223 5.00 0.75 -19.28
C SER A 223 5.39 -0.71 -19.13
N TYR A 224 4.46 -1.57 -18.68
CA TYR A 224 4.63 -3.03 -18.60
C TYR A 224 3.32 -3.73 -19.00
N ILE A 225 3.05 -3.69 -20.31
CA ILE A 225 1.95 -4.38 -21.01
C ILE A 225 0.53 -3.83 -20.68
N THR A 226 0.12 -2.89 -21.54
CA THR A 226 -1.22 -2.69 -22.16
C THR A 226 -2.44 -2.16 -21.42
N ARG A 227 -2.35 -1.59 -20.21
CA ARG A 227 -3.35 -0.60 -19.69
C ARG A 227 -2.87 -0.03 -18.36
N ILE A 228 -2.36 1.21 -18.41
CA ILE A 228 -1.99 2.05 -17.26
C ILE A 228 -0.80 1.46 -16.47
N GLY A 229 0.37 2.11 -16.57
CA GLY A 229 1.64 1.71 -15.93
C GLY A 229 1.56 1.49 -14.40
N HIS A 230 2.57 0.83 -13.82
CA HIS A 230 2.65 0.58 -12.36
C HIS A 230 2.47 1.88 -11.56
N HIS A 231 3.09 2.96 -12.02
CA HIS A 231 2.94 4.31 -11.48
C HIS A 231 1.49 4.79 -11.44
N ALA A 232 0.80 4.81 -12.59
CA ALA A 232 -0.56 5.32 -12.68
C ALA A 232 -1.56 4.42 -11.93
N ARG A 233 -1.35 3.09 -11.87
CA ARG A 233 -2.14 2.21 -10.98
C ARG A 233 -1.87 2.54 -9.51
N THR A 234 -0.61 2.77 -9.13
CA THR A 234 -0.24 3.16 -7.77
C THR A 234 -0.91 4.47 -7.37
N LEU A 235 -0.89 5.47 -8.25
CA LEU A 235 -1.62 6.73 -8.07
C LEU A 235 -3.13 6.51 -7.95
N SER A 236 -3.73 5.68 -8.80
CA SER A 236 -5.15 5.30 -8.68
C SER A 236 -5.43 4.63 -7.32
N CYS A 237 -4.55 3.78 -6.79
CA CYS A 237 -4.71 3.23 -5.45
C CYS A 237 -4.64 4.31 -4.36
N ILE A 238 -3.69 5.24 -4.48
CA ILE A 238 -3.49 6.33 -3.51
C ILE A 238 -4.74 7.23 -3.46
N PHE A 239 -5.21 7.68 -4.62
CA PHE A 239 -6.31 8.63 -4.71
C PHE A 239 -7.68 7.97 -4.65
N ASN A 240 -7.91 6.88 -5.38
CA ASN A 240 -9.22 6.23 -5.53
C ASN A 240 -9.39 4.99 -4.64
N GLY A 241 -8.32 4.52 -4.00
CA GLY A 241 -8.33 3.33 -3.14
C GLY A 241 -8.14 2.01 -3.90
N PRO A 242 -7.96 0.87 -3.18
CA PRO A 242 -7.64 -0.43 -3.78
C PRO A 242 -8.66 -0.93 -4.80
N SER A 243 -9.94 -0.63 -4.60
CA SER A 243 -11.02 -1.04 -5.49
C SER A 243 -10.93 -0.44 -6.90
N SER A 244 -10.16 0.63 -7.08
CA SER A 244 -9.89 1.19 -8.41
C SER A 244 -9.01 0.31 -9.28
N ILE A 245 -8.31 -0.67 -8.69
CA ILE A 245 -7.46 -1.63 -9.39
C ILE A 245 -8.13 -3.00 -9.45
N THR A 246 -8.74 -3.44 -8.35
CA THR A 246 -9.21 -4.83 -8.21
C THR A 246 -10.59 -5.10 -8.77
N ARG A 247 -11.41 -4.07 -9.03
CA ARG A 247 -12.76 -4.25 -9.58
C ARG A 247 -12.78 -3.96 -11.07
N GLU A 248 -13.33 -4.90 -11.83
CA GLU A 248 -13.71 -4.68 -13.22
C GLU A 248 -15.09 -3.98 -13.26
N GLY A 249 -15.19 -2.86 -13.99
CA GLY A 249 -16.43 -2.10 -14.16
C GLY A 249 -16.51 -0.78 -13.36
N LYS A 250 -17.67 -0.10 -13.43
CA LYS A 250 -17.88 1.20 -12.74
C LYS A 250 -17.81 1.02 -11.22
N VAL A 251 -16.75 1.56 -10.62
CA VAL A 251 -16.55 1.55 -9.17
C VAL A 251 -17.55 2.50 -8.51
N ASN A 252 -18.66 1.97 -8.01
CA ASN A 252 -19.78 2.72 -7.42
C ASN A 252 -19.49 3.33 -6.02
N THR A 253 -18.25 3.58 -5.62
CA THR A 253 -17.94 4.11 -4.27
C THR A 253 -17.30 5.50 -4.32
N PRO A 254 -18.07 6.56 -4.01
CA PRO A 254 -17.66 7.97 -4.10
C PRO A 254 -16.82 8.46 -2.90
N ARG A 255 -15.96 7.62 -2.31
CA ARG A 255 -15.07 8.00 -1.19
C ARG A 255 -13.59 7.98 -1.61
N VAL A 256 -13.36 8.57 -2.77
CA VAL A 256 -12.05 8.78 -3.37
C VAL A 256 -11.30 9.82 -2.53
N CYS A 257 -10.11 9.49 -2.00
CA CYS A 257 -9.26 10.41 -1.24
C CYS A 257 -9.06 11.73 -2.00
N ALA A 258 -8.94 11.70 -3.34
CA ALA A 258 -8.89 12.92 -4.14
C ALA A 258 -10.11 13.84 -3.95
N LYS A 259 -11.33 13.29 -3.93
CA LYS A 259 -12.55 14.07 -3.66
C LYS A 259 -12.56 14.63 -2.24
N ILE A 260 -12.09 13.86 -1.26
CA ILE A 260 -12.02 14.30 0.14
C ILE A 260 -10.96 15.42 0.29
N TRP A 261 -9.85 15.33 -0.42
CA TRP A 261 -8.75 16.29 -0.39
C TRP A 261 -8.92 17.49 -1.35
N GLY A 262 -9.98 17.49 -2.16
CA GLY A 262 -10.20 18.48 -3.22
C GLY A 262 -9.07 18.50 -4.24
N VAL A 263 -8.53 17.32 -4.59
CA VAL A 263 -7.48 17.18 -5.60
C VAL A 263 -8.14 16.87 -6.94
N GLU A 264 -8.01 17.81 -7.87
CA GLU A 264 -8.52 17.71 -9.24
C GLU A 264 -7.40 17.50 -10.25
N GLU A 265 -6.14 17.54 -9.84
CA GLU A 265 -5.01 17.26 -10.72
C GLU A 265 -3.86 16.70 -9.91
N LEU A 266 -3.04 15.87 -10.55
CA LEU A 266 -1.83 15.33 -9.97
C LEU A 266 -0.79 16.42 -9.82
N THR A 267 -0.20 16.50 -8.63
CA THR A 267 0.94 17.38 -8.34
C THR A 267 2.26 16.65 -8.62
N PRO A 268 3.37 17.40 -8.80
CA PRO A 268 4.71 16.81 -8.85
C PRO A 268 5.00 15.89 -7.66
N GLY A 269 4.64 16.31 -6.44
CA GLY A 269 4.83 15.51 -5.24
C GLY A 269 4.00 14.23 -5.25
N ALA A 270 2.77 14.23 -5.79
CA ALA A 270 1.98 13.01 -5.91
C ALA A 270 2.66 11.96 -6.81
N ILE A 271 3.25 12.39 -7.93
CA ILE A 271 4.00 11.50 -8.84
C ILE A 271 5.27 10.99 -8.16
N ALA A 272 6.03 11.86 -7.50
CA ALA A 272 7.22 11.50 -6.75
C ALA A 272 6.91 10.50 -5.61
N PHE A 273 5.80 10.71 -4.90
CA PHE A 273 5.34 9.83 -3.83
C PHE A 273 4.95 8.44 -4.36
N ALA A 274 4.31 8.39 -5.53
CA ALA A 274 4.03 7.12 -6.19
C ALA A 274 5.32 6.39 -6.63
N ALA A 275 6.35 7.13 -7.08
CA ALA A 275 7.64 6.58 -7.47
C ALA A 275 8.35 5.86 -6.33
N ILE A 276 8.50 6.54 -5.19
CA ILE A 276 9.13 5.96 -4.01
C ILE A 276 8.31 4.80 -3.44
N MET A 277 6.97 4.85 -3.57
CA MET A 277 6.09 3.75 -3.16
C MET A 277 6.31 2.51 -4.03
N VAL A 278 6.41 2.67 -5.35
CA VAL A 278 6.72 1.58 -6.28
C VAL A 278 8.07 0.95 -5.92
N ARG A 279 9.10 1.77 -5.68
CA ARG A 279 10.43 1.28 -5.25
C ARG A 279 10.34 0.54 -3.91
N TRP A 280 9.69 1.12 -2.91
CA TRP A 280 9.54 0.47 -1.61
C TRP A 280 8.80 -0.86 -1.72
N VAL A 281 7.72 -0.95 -2.49
CA VAL A 281 6.93 -2.19 -2.61
C VAL A 281 7.79 -3.36 -3.09
N LEU A 282 8.70 -3.11 -4.03
CA LEU A 282 9.62 -4.12 -4.57
C LEU A 282 10.84 -4.36 -3.69
N SER A 283 11.23 -3.37 -2.88
CA SER A 283 12.41 -3.47 -2.00
C SER A 283 12.29 -4.58 -0.96
N PRO A 284 13.41 -5.07 -0.40
CA PRO A 284 13.38 -6.01 0.72
C PRO A 284 12.84 -5.41 2.03
N ASP A 285 12.62 -4.09 2.14
CA ASP A 285 12.24 -3.44 3.40
C ASP A 285 10.81 -3.76 3.83
N ASP A 286 10.58 -4.03 5.12
CA ASP A 286 9.23 -4.32 5.64
C ASP A 286 8.46 -3.08 6.09
N ILE A 287 9.17 -2.03 6.50
CA ILE A 287 8.59 -0.78 7.00
C ILE A 287 8.94 0.33 6.00
N PHE A 288 7.98 1.22 5.73
CA PHE A 288 8.20 2.39 4.86
C PHE A 288 8.70 3.57 5.70
N GLU A 289 10.02 3.69 5.77
CA GLU A 289 10.75 4.71 6.53
C GLU A 289 11.55 5.61 5.56
N PRO A 290 12.09 6.76 6.01
CA PRO A 290 12.88 7.65 5.14
C PRO A 290 14.08 6.97 4.47
N ILE A 291 14.68 5.99 5.16
CA ILE A 291 15.77 5.16 4.67
C ILE A 291 15.39 3.70 4.88
N GLY A 292 15.52 2.88 3.84
CA GLY A 292 15.26 1.44 3.90
C GLY A 292 16.25 0.73 4.81
N ARG A 293 15.75 0.06 5.86
CA ARG A 293 16.59 -0.64 6.84
C ARG A 293 17.44 -1.77 6.23
N LEU A 294 16.91 -2.48 5.24
CA LEU A 294 17.59 -3.60 4.59
C LEU A 294 18.17 -3.22 3.23
N SER A 295 17.46 -2.38 2.47
CA SER A 295 17.89 -1.96 1.13
C SER A 295 18.91 -0.83 1.14
N GLY A 296 18.92 0.01 2.17
CA GLY A 296 19.68 1.26 2.19
C GLY A 296 19.12 2.33 1.26
N ILE A 297 17.96 2.13 0.63
CA ILE A 297 17.36 3.12 -0.29
C ILE A 297 16.93 4.36 0.51
N HIS A 298 17.38 5.54 0.07
CA HIS A 298 17.04 6.82 0.69
C HIS A 298 15.72 7.37 0.14
N TYR A 299 14.59 6.71 0.44
CA TYR A 299 13.27 7.06 -0.08
C TYR A 299 12.89 8.54 0.08
N HIS A 300 13.28 9.19 1.19
CA HIS A 300 13.01 10.61 1.38
C HIS A 300 13.83 11.50 0.43
N ASN A 301 15.13 11.24 0.27
CA ASN A 301 15.98 12.01 -0.65
C ASN A 301 15.55 11.81 -2.10
N ASP A 302 15.22 10.56 -2.45
CA ASP A 302 14.72 10.21 -3.79
C ASP A 302 13.39 10.91 -4.08
N PHE A 303 12.50 11.00 -3.09
CA PHE A 303 11.26 11.77 -3.21
C PHE A 303 11.53 13.24 -3.55
N LEU A 304 12.41 13.91 -2.80
CA LEU A 304 12.74 15.31 -3.00
C LEU A 304 13.34 15.51 -4.40
N ALA A 305 14.32 14.68 -4.77
CA ALA A 305 14.95 14.72 -6.09
C ALA A 305 13.95 14.56 -7.24
N TYR A 306 13.02 13.60 -7.14
CA TYR A 306 11.98 13.41 -8.15
C TYR A 306 11.03 14.59 -8.24
N ARG A 307 10.54 15.09 -7.10
CA ARG A 307 9.61 16.21 -7.04
C ARG A 307 10.24 17.45 -7.66
N ASP A 308 11.49 17.73 -7.33
CA ASP A 308 12.22 18.91 -7.81
C ASP A 308 12.51 18.78 -9.30
N MET A 309 12.92 17.59 -9.77
CA MET A 309 13.10 17.30 -11.20
C MET A 309 11.82 17.53 -12.01
N ILE A 310 10.67 17.03 -11.53
CA ILE A 310 9.38 17.24 -12.18
C ILE A 310 9.02 18.73 -12.18
N THR A 311 9.20 19.41 -11.05
CA THR A 311 8.88 20.83 -10.89
C THR A 311 9.72 21.70 -11.82
N ASP A 312 11.02 21.44 -11.90
CA ASP A 312 11.94 22.15 -12.79
C ASP A 312 11.62 21.88 -14.26
N ALA A 313 11.30 20.63 -14.62
CA ALA A 313 10.88 20.29 -15.98
C ALA A 313 9.59 21.02 -16.38
N LEU A 314 8.62 21.18 -15.47
CA LEU A 314 7.39 21.94 -15.70
C LEU A 314 7.66 23.44 -15.83
N ARG A 315 8.52 24.00 -14.97
CA ARG A 315 8.94 25.41 -15.06
C ARG A 315 9.61 25.71 -16.40
N LYS A 316 10.45 24.77 -16.87
CA LYS A 316 11.10 24.81 -18.19
C LYS A 316 10.17 24.42 -19.34
N LYS A 317 8.90 24.13 -19.09
CA LYS A 317 7.89 23.71 -20.08
C LYS A 317 8.35 22.52 -20.94
N LYS A 318 9.10 21.58 -20.37
CA LYS A 318 9.63 20.43 -21.13
C LYS A 318 8.47 19.62 -21.73
N LYS A 319 8.43 19.51 -23.07
CA LYS A 319 7.41 18.77 -23.86
C LYS A 319 6.99 17.43 -23.19
N PRO A 320 7.92 16.60 -22.66
CA PRO A 320 7.57 15.29 -22.12
C PRO A 320 6.90 15.27 -20.73
N ILE A 321 7.26 16.15 -19.80
CA ILE A 321 6.71 16.06 -18.43
C ILE A 321 5.22 16.44 -18.40
N HIS A 322 4.81 17.38 -19.26
CA HIS A 322 3.40 17.73 -19.45
C HIS A 322 2.60 16.52 -19.95
N HIS A 323 3.15 15.73 -20.87
CA HIS A 323 2.52 14.51 -21.33
C HIS A 323 2.46 13.43 -20.22
N VAL A 324 3.46 13.33 -19.33
CA VAL A 324 3.37 12.46 -18.14
C VAL A 324 2.17 12.87 -17.30
N LEU A 325 2.08 14.14 -16.92
CA LEU A 325 0.96 14.65 -16.11
C LEU A 325 -0.38 14.42 -16.79
N TYR A 326 -0.50 14.71 -18.09
CA TYR A 326 -1.73 14.52 -18.84
C TYR A 326 -2.17 13.05 -18.85
N THR A 327 -1.27 12.14 -19.22
CA THR A 327 -1.56 10.70 -19.28
C THR A 327 -1.93 10.14 -17.91
N HIS A 328 -1.24 10.57 -16.85
CA HIS A 328 -1.54 10.11 -15.49
C HIS A 328 -2.85 10.71 -14.97
N ASN A 329 -3.11 12.00 -15.19
CA ASN A 329 -4.38 12.63 -14.79
C ASN A 329 -5.57 11.96 -15.50
N LYS A 330 -5.45 11.69 -16.80
CA LYS A 330 -6.48 10.98 -17.56
C LYS A 330 -6.74 9.57 -17.02
N ALA A 331 -5.69 8.88 -16.58
CA ALA A 331 -5.80 7.54 -16.00
C ALA A 331 -6.42 7.55 -14.58
N VAL A 332 -6.04 8.52 -13.74
CA VAL A 332 -6.47 8.58 -12.33
C VAL A 332 -7.85 9.24 -12.18
N PHE A 333 -8.18 10.19 -13.05
CA PHE A 333 -9.40 11.00 -12.97
C PHE A 333 -10.21 11.00 -14.28
N PRO A 334 -10.56 9.83 -14.84
CA PRO A 334 -11.15 9.72 -16.18
C PRO A 334 -12.45 10.53 -16.34
N ASP A 335 -13.24 10.69 -15.28
CA ASP A 335 -14.50 11.43 -15.32
C ASP A 335 -14.29 12.92 -15.67
N MET A 336 -13.17 13.52 -15.26
CA MET A 336 -12.85 14.90 -15.60
C MET A 336 -12.43 15.07 -17.06
N PHE A 337 -12.03 13.98 -17.71
CA PHE A 337 -11.58 13.94 -19.10
C PHE A 337 -12.64 13.38 -20.06
N THR A 338 -13.75 12.86 -19.54
CA THR A 338 -14.85 12.27 -20.33
C THR A 338 -16.13 13.09 -20.29
N SER A 339 -16.29 14.01 -19.33
CA SER A 339 -17.49 14.83 -19.23
C SER A 339 -17.38 16.12 -20.05
N LEU A 340 -18.32 16.32 -20.98
CA LEU A 340 -18.69 17.60 -21.61
C LEU A 340 -19.15 18.70 -20.61
N ARG A 341 -18.94 18.53 -19.28
CA ARG A 341 -19.60 19.32 -18.23
C ARG A 341 -18.73 20.32 -17.48
N SER A 342 -17.54 20.64 -17.95
CA SER A 342 -16.88 21.84 -17.46
C SER A 342 -16.13 22.52 -18.59
N LYS A 343 -16.74 23.57 -19.14
CA LYS A 343 -16.10 24.49 -20.08
C LYS A 343 -14.72 24.94 -19.56
N LYS A 344 -14.56 25.12 -18.23
CA LYS A 344 -13.27 25.45 -17.59
C LYS A 344 -12.24 24.30 -17.55
N ALA A 345 -12.68 23.05 -17.36
CA ALA A 345 -11.78 21.91 -17.43
C ALA A 345 -11.34 21.68 -18.88
N ASP A 346 -12.28 21.79 -19.83
CA ASP A 346 -12.02 21.77 -21.26
C ASP A 346 -11.13 22.94 -21.69
N ASP A 347 -11.28 24.15 -21.13
CA ASP A 347 -10.43 25.31 -21.44
C ASP A 347 -9.00 25.14 -20.89
N ARG A 348 -8.83 24.59 -19.68
CA ARG A 348 -7.51 24.25 -19.12
C ARG A 348 -6.86 23.10 -19.88
N LEU A 349 -7.65 22.11 -20.28
CA LEU A 349 -7.22 20.97 -21.07
C LEU A 349 -6.87 21.38 -22.49
N ALA A 350 -7.67 22.27 -23.09
CA ALA A 350 -7.41 22.87 -24.39
C ALA A 350 -6.21 23.78 -24.31
N ALA A 351 -5.97 24.50 -23.21
CA ALA A 351 -4.74 25.24 -23.00
C ALA A 351 -3.53 24.32 -22.86
N ALA A 352 -3.62 23.21 -22.12
CA ALA A 352 -2.53 22.23 -22.00
C ALA A 352 -2.27 21.46 -23.31
N ARG A 353 -3.34 21.13 -24.04
CA ARG A 353 -3.30 20.49 -25.35
C ARG A 353 -2.80 21.44 -26.42
N LYS A 354 -3.22 22.71 -26.40
CA LYS A 354 -2.68 23.75 -27.25
C LYS A 354 -1.21 24.03 -26.93
N LEU A 355 -0.81 24.02 -25.65
CA LEU A 355 0.62 24.10 -25.29
C LEU A 355 1.40 22.89 -25.83
N TYR A 356 0.75 21.73 -25.95
CA TYR A 356 1.32 20.52 -26.52
C TYR A 356 1.39 20.58 -28.06
N ASP A 357 0.35 21.10 -28.72
CA ASP A 357 0.27 21.27 -30.17
C ASP A 357 1.22 22.42 -30.62
N ASP A 358 1.22 23.57 -29.94
CA ASP A 358 2.12 24.71 -30.19
C ASP A 358 3.60 24.31 -29.94
N ALA A 359 3.88 23.47 -28.94
CA ALA A 359 5.24 22.93 -28.70
C ALA A 359 5.61 21.74 -29.62
N SER A 360 4.75 21.39 -30.58
CA SER A 360 5.02 20.44 -31.65
C SER A 360 5.37 21.11 -32.99
N GLU A 361 5.14 22.42 -33.13
CA GLU A 361 5.39 23.16 -34.37
C GLU A 361 6.81 23.77 -34.46
N ASP A 362 7.58 23.79 -33.36
CA ASP A 362 8.91 24.44 -33.31
C ASP A 362 10.12 23.53 -33.66
N GLU A 363 9.91 22.32 -34.16
CA GLU A 363 11.01 21.43 -34.58
C GLU A 363 10.78 20.85 -35.97
N ASP A 364 10.88 21.72 -36.97
CA ASP A 364 11.23 21.35 -38.33
C ASP A 364 12.71 20.91 -38.33
N TYR A 365 12.98 19.69 -37.83
CA TYR A 365 14.29 19.07 -37.97
C TYR A 365 14.46 18.63 -39.43
N THR A 366 14.90 19.56 -40.28
CA THR A 366 15.52 19.21 -41.56
C THR A 366 16.70 18.31 -41.30
N TYR A 367 16.56 17.03 -41.67
CA TYR A 367 17.61 16.04 -41.66
C TYR A 367 18.56 16.35 -42.81
N ASP A 368 19.65 17.06 -42.52
CA ASP A 368 20.76 17.22 -43.47
C ASP A 368 21.95 16.36 -43.02
N GLY A 369 22.20 15.32 -43.82
CA GLY A 369 23.51 14.67 -44.02
C GLY A 369 23.98 13.69 -42.96
#